data_AF-A0A5K0ZR60-F1
#
_entry.id   AF-A0A5K0ZR60-F1
#
_cell.length_a   1.000
_cell.length_b   1.000
_cell.length_c   1.000
_cell.angle_alpha   90.00
_cell.angle_beta   90.00
_cell.angle_gamma   90.00
#
_symmetry.space_group_name_H-M   'P 1'
#
loop_
_entity.id
_entity.type
_entity.pdbx_description
1 polymer ?
#
loop_
_entity_poly.entity_id
_entity_poly.type
_entity_poly.pdbx_seq_one_letter_code
_entity_poly.pdbx_strand_id
1 'polypeptide(L)' 'VWFMHCHLEVHTTWGLSTAFLVENGDRPEDSLLPPPMDLPPC' A
#
# COMPACT_ATOMS: atom_id res chain seq x y z
N VAL A 1 1.74 2.72 -0.54
CA VAL A 1 1.95 1.29 -0.84
C VAL A 1 0.66 0.73 -1.39
N TRP A 2 0.71 -0.02 -2.49
CA TRP A 2 -0.45 -0.66 -3.12
C TRP A 2 -0.36 -2.17 -2.96
N PHE A 3 -1.33 -2.78 -2.28
CA PHE A 3 -1.37 -4.23 -2.09
C PHE A 3 -2.03 -4.91 -3.28
N MET A 4 -1.32 -5.85 -3.92
CA MET A 4 -1.84 -6.67 -5.01
C MET A 4 -1.80 -8.13 -4.59
N HIS A 5 -2.93 -8.81 -4.62
CA HIS A 5 -3.02 -10.20 -4.20
C HIS A 5 -4.09 -10.97 -4.97
N CYS A 6 -4.02 -12.30 -4.88
CA CYS A 6 -5.11 -13.15 -5.34
C CYS A 6 -6.34 -12.95 -4.45
N HIS A 7 -7.50 -12.64 -5.04
CA HIS A 7 -8.72 -12.39 -4.25
C HIS A 7 -9.33 -13.65 -3.63
N LEU A 8 -8.74 -14.82 -3.85
CA LEU A 8 -9.03 -16.01 -3.07
C LEU A 8 -8.21 -15.95 -1.77
N GLU A 9 -8.89 -15.73 -0.65
CA GLU A 9 -8.27 -15.39 0.65
C GLU A 9 -7.20 -16.38 1.09
N VAL A 10 -7.46 -17.68 0.94
CA VAL A 10 -6.49 -18.72 1.30
C VAL A 10 -5.19 -18.59 0.51
N HIS A 11 -5.24 -18.19 -0.78
CA HIS A 11 -4.04 -17.93 -1.58
C HIS A 11 -3.30 -16.67 -1.14
N THR A 12 -3.99 -15.67 -0.60
CA THR A 12 -3.33 -14.48 -0.02
C THR A 12 -2.49 -14.89 1.19
N THR A 13 -3.04 -15.73 2.09
CA THR A 13 -2.29 -16.22 3.26
C THR A 13 -1.12 -17.14 2.91
N TRP A 14 -1.20 -17.84 1.78
CA TRP A 14 -0.11 -18.67 1.27
C TRP A 14 0.98 -17.87 0.54
N GLY A 15 0.79 -16.56 0.36
CA GLY A 15 1.81 -15.67 -0.20
C GLY A 15 1.64 -15.34 -1.68
N LEU A 16 0.48 -15.60 -2.31
CA LEU A 16 0.12 -14.99 -3.60
C LEU A 16 -0.31 -13.53 -3.41
N SER A 17 0.63 -12.75 -2.90
CA SER A 17 0.48 -11.35 -2.58
C SER A 17 1.81 -10.64 -2.79
N THR A 18 1.75 -9.40 -3.24
CA THR A 18 2.89 -8.51 -3.37
C THR A 18 2.43 -7.08 -3.10
N ALA A 19 3.38 -6.17 -2.97
CA ALA A 19 3.08 -4.76 -2.80
C ALA A 19 3.92 -3.92 -3.75
N PHE A 20 3.31 -2.88 -4.31
CA PHE A 20 4.02 -1.87 -5.07
C PHE A 20 4.26 -0.64 -4.18
N LEU A 21 5.51 -0.21 -4.10
CA LEU A 21 5.85 1.12 -3.63
C LEU A 21 5.89 2.03 -4.85
N VAL A 22 5.02 3.04 -4.86
CA VAL A 22 5.03 4.10 -5.86
C VAL A 22 5.59 5.33 -5.17
N GLU A 23 6.72 5.83 -5.67
CA GLU A 23 7.37 7.03 -5.16
C GLU A 23 6.57 8.28 -5.56
N ASN A 24 6.77 9.37 -4.82
CA ASN A 24 6.16 10.66 -5.16
C ASN A 24 6.70 11.16 -6.51
N GLY A 25 5.83 11.80 -7.28
CA GLY A 25 6.24 12.52 -8.49
C GLY A 25 6.84 13.89 -8.22
N ASP A 26 7.19 14.61 -9.28
CA ASP A 26 7.83 15.93 -9.19
C ASP A 26 6.88 17.05 -8.73
N ARG A 27 5.57 16.86 -8.90
CA ARG A 27 4.56 17.87 -8.58
C ARG A 27 3.94 17.62 -7.20
N PRO A 28 3.53 18.67 -6.47
CA PRO A 28 2.83 18.51 -5.20
C PRO A 28 1.56 17.64 -5.31
N GLU A 29 0.84 17.73 -6.42
CA GLU A 29 -0.35 16.92 -6.71
C GLU A 29 -0.06 15.43 -6.96
N ASP A 30 1.19 15.08 -7.29
CA ASP A 30 1.65 13.70 -7.51
C ASP A 30 2.31 13.11 -6.24
N SER A 31 2.20 13.80 -5.11
CA SER A 31 2.74 13.37 -3.82
C SER A 31 1.64 12.90 -2.87
N LEU A 32 1.97 11.90 -2.04
CA LEU A 32 1.06 11.46 -0.98
C LEU A 32 0.95 12.50 0.14
N LEU A 33 -0.23 12.59 0.74
CA LEU A 33 -0.45 13.35 1.96
C LEU A 33 0.30 12.71 3.15
N PRO A 34 0.66 13.51 4.17
CA PRO A 34 1.25 12.97 5.40
C PRO A 34 0.29 12.00 6.10
N PRO A 35 0.82 11.07 6.91
CA PRO A 35 -0.02 10.13 7.66
C PRO A 35 -0.92 10.88 8.65
N PRO A 36 -2.16 10.37 8.88
CA PRO A 36 -3.07 10.98 9.82
C PRO A 36 -2.58 10.79 11.27
N MET A 37 -2.97 11.69 12.17
CA MET A 37 -2.49 11.69 13.57
C MET A 37 -2.98 10.49 14.39
N ASP A 38 -4.07 9.86 13.99
CA ASP A 38 -4.71 8.72 14.63
C ASP A 38 -4.33 7.37 14.02
N LEU A 39 -3.25 7.32 13.23
CA LEU A 39 -2.73 6.09 12.66
C LEU A 39 -2.36 5.08 13.78
N PRO A 40 -2.89 3.84 13.77
CA PRO A 40 -2.56 2.83 14.78
C PRO A 40 -1.06 2.52 14.83
N PRO A 41 -0.50 2.22 16.03
CA PRO A 41 0.89 1.75 16.14
C PRO A 41 1.06 0.39 15.47
N CYS A 42 2.27 0.13 14.96
CA CYS A 42 2.67 -1.14 14.34
C CYS A 42 2.77 -2.29 15.35
#